data_AF-A0A453JR55-F1
#
_entry.id   AF-A0A453JR55-F1
#
_cell.length_a   1.000
_cell.length_b   1.000
_cell.length_c   1.000
_cell.angle_alpha   90.00
_cell.angle_beta   90.00
_cell.angle_gamma   90.00
#
_symmetry.space_group_name_H-M   'P 1'
#
loop_
_entity.id
_entity.type
_entity.pdbx_description
1 polymer ?
#
loop_
_entity_poly.entity_id
_entity_poly.type
_entity_poly.pdbx_seq_one_letter_code
_entity_poly.pdbx_strand_id
1 'polypeptide(L)'
;LSYSEKIGDLLFQDYYRMYDKEAVYFDEAVRKAKRQLLESRILNLVQPAFQKNLSHLRTKALEKFKTGLDQSLESGKGFAASVRETTESSLSEFNQGCADSVIKQADWDYSKILEKVRRDIEDHALSVRESKLTELTNHAKEKLRKALVEPVESLFDAAGQTTWASIESLYKRETQAILPEVFKALSGFEMGSEFSEEMVSKLRDYGQSIVENKAKEEASKILMHMKERFTVVFSHDKDSMPRTWTGKEDVRAIAKEARSAALKLLSVLAVIRWDDKPDRIENILISTLLDGSVASMSSSASSGDPLASTSWEEVHPKHTLITPAQCKSVWKQFQSETEFTITQAVSTQQAHRRGNGRLPPPWALVAMAVLGFDEIMMLLRNPIYVFLLFVGYLLVRALAVQLDIGREFQNGMVPGILSVSAKLLPTLQNLLNKVATDQQHPPQQQGQQHRPPAAEAPEAQQPPPPLLLSPKSSMSELRRLHTPPSPVRRSVSSPSHSSPPSPKASPRKVAEDQKPRRAPDNESSSAYSIV
;
A
#
# COMPACT_ATOMS: atom_id res chain seq x y z
N LEU A 1 -31.49 -0.71 -62.89
CA LEU A 1 -30.64 -1.58 -63.72
C LEU A 1 -29.49 -2.11 -62.89
N SER A 2 -29.84 -3.08 -62.04
CA SER A 2 -28.88 -3.88 -61.29
C SER A 2 -27.96 -4.64 -62.27
N TYR A 3 -26.83 -5.12 -61.76
CA TYR A 3 -25.88 -5.91 -62.56
C TYR A 3 -26.54 -7.14 -63.21
N SER A 4 -27.51 -7.78 -62.53
CA SER A 4 -28.23 -8.92 -63.07
C SER A 4 -29.29 -8.54 -64.11
N GLU A 5 -29.97 -7.40 -63.97
CA GLU A 5 -30.92 -6.93 -64.99
C GLU A 5 -30.20 -6.64 -66.30
N LYS A 6 -29.02 -5.99 -66.23
CA LYS A 6 -28.22 -5.73 -67.44
C LYS A 6 -27.74 -7.02 -68.10
N ILE A 7 -27.37 -8.05 -67.34
CA ILE A 7 -26.95 -9.33 -67.92
C ILE A 7 -28.15 -10.16 -68.39
N GLY A 8 -29.24 -10.20 -67.62
CA GLY A 8 -30.47 -10.91 -67.97
C GLY A 8 -31.09 -10.37 -69.26
N ASP A 9 -31.21 -9.05 -69.37
CA ASP A 9 -31.86 -8.43 -70.52
C ASP A 9 -30.93 -8.31 -71.72
N LEU A 10 -29.69 -7.81 -71.54
CA LEU A 10 -28.78 -7.57 -72.66
C LEU A 10 -28.10 -8.85 -73.16
N LEU A 11 -27.71 -9.76 -72.25
CA LEU A 11 -26.91 -10.93 -72.61
C LEU A 11 -27.78 -12.13 -72.94
N PHE A 12 -28.88 -12.36 -72.22
CA PHE A 12 -29.74 -13.51 -72.51
C PHE A 12 -30.82 -13.18 -73.53
N GLN A 13 -31.59 -12.10 -73.40
CA GLN A 13 -32.69 -11.84 -74.37
C GLN A 13 -32.16 -11.48 -75.76
N ASP A 14 -31.17 -10.59 -75.87
CA ASP A 14 -30.68 -10.17 -77.19
C ASP A 14 -29.87 -11.25 -77.90
N TYR A 15 -28.94 -11.94 -77.22
CA TYR A 15 -28.16 -12.99 -77.87
C TYR A 15 -28.99 -14.21 -78.23
N TYR A 16 -29.99 -14.59 -77.41
CA TYR A 16 -30.91 -15.66 -77.80
C TYR A 16 -31.79 -15.24 -78.96
N ARG A 17 -32.26 -13.99 -79.00
CA ARG A 17 -33.06 -13.50 -80.12
C ARG A 17 -32.27 -13.48 -81.42
N MET A 18 -30.99 -13.09 -81.40
CA MET A 18 -30.12 -13.17 -82.58
C MET A 18 -29.91 -14.62 -82.97
N TYR A 19 -29.44 -15.46 -82.05
CA TYR A 19 -29.25 -16.89 -82.29
C TYR A 19 -30.49 -17.57 -82.90
N ASP A 20 -31.68 -17.30 -82.34
CA ASP A 20 -32.94 -17.86 -82.82
C ASP A 20 -33.29 -17.41 -84.24
N LYS A 21 -32.97 -16.16 -84.63
CA LYS A 21 -33.16 -15.64 -85.99
C LYS A 21 -32.23 -16.30 -86.99
N GLU A 22 -30.94 -16.39 -86.70
CA GLU A 22 -29.98 -17.01 -87.61
C GLU A 22 -30.14 -18.54 -87.69
N ALA A 23 -30.58 -19.19 -86.60
CA ALA A 23 -30.66 -20.64 -86.55
C ALA A 23 -32.00 -21.22 -87.07
N VAL A 24 -32.94 -20.40 -87.55
CA VAL A 24 -34.27 -20.84 -88.03
C VAL A 24 -34.18 -21.93 -89.11
N TYR A 25 -33.16 -21.88 -89.96
CA TYR A 25 -33.02 -22.78 -91.12
C TYR A 25 -32.40 -24.15 -90.80
N PHE A 26 -32.00 -24.39 -89.55
CA PHE A 26 -31.40 -25.66 -89.13
C PHE A 26 -32.43 -26.60 -88.53
N ASP A 27 -32.06 -27.89 -88.48
CA ASP A 27 -32.83 -28.92 -87.79
C ASP A 27 -33.15 -28.51 -86.34
N GLU A 28 -34.40 -28.75 -85.93
CA GLU A 28 -34.92 -28.27 -84.65
C GLU A 28 -34.16 -28.87 -83.46
N ALA A 29 -33.79 -30.16 -83.54
CA ALA A 29 -33.05 -30.82 -82.47
C ALA A 29 -31.62 -30.28 -82.37
N VAL A 30 -30.97 -30.06 -83.51
CA VAL A 30 -29.62 -29.46 -83.56
C VAL A 30 -29.63 -28.03 -83.02
N ARG A 31 -30.61 -27.20 -83.42
CA ARG A 31 -30.78 -25.83 -82.92
C ARG A 31 -31.00 -25.80 -81.41
N LYS A 32 -31.90 -26.63 -80.87
CA LYS A 32 -32.14 -26.69 -79.42
C LYS A 32 -30.87 -27.09 -78.66
N ALA A 33 -30.15 -28.11 -79.14
CA ALA A 33 -28.90 -28.55 -78.51
C ALA A 33 -27.81 -27.46 -78.53
N LYS A 34 -27.64 -26.75 -79.66
CA LYS A 34 -26.66 -25.66 -79.77
C LYS A 34 -27.08 -24.42 -78.97
N ARG A 35 -28.37 -24.16 -78.81
CA ARG A 35 -28.91 -23.11 -77.92
C ARG A 35 -28.59 -23.39 -76.45
N GLN A 36 -28.79 -24.62 -75.98
CA GLN A 36 -28.41 -25.04 -74.62
C GLN A 36 -26.89 -24.96 -74.37
N LEU A 37 -26.10 -25.29 -75.40
CA LEU A 37 -24.64 -25.12 -75.32
C LEU A 37 -24.23 -23.64 -75.22
N LEU A 38 -24.91 -22.75 -75.95
CA LEU A 38 -24.68 -21.30 -75.85
C LEU A 38 -25.05 -20.79 -74.45
N GLU A 39 -26.19 -21.22 -73.91
CA GLU A 39 -26.65 -20.91 -72.56
C GLU A 39 -25.64 -21.30 -71.49
N SER A 40 -25.19 -22.55 -71.49
CA SER A 40 -24.20 -23.04 -70.52
C SER A 40 -22.86 -22.28 -70.62
N ARG A 41 -22.42 -21.89 -71.83
CA ARG A 41 -21.20 -21.09 -72.00
C ARG A 41 -21.34 -19.67 -71.47
N ILE A 42 -22.46 -19.00 -71.73
CA ILE A 42 -22.71 -17.65 -71.20
C ILE A 42 -22.78 -17.71 -69.67
N LEU A 43 -23.48 -18.69 -69.09
CA LEU A 43 -23.55 -18.89 -67.65
C LEU A 43 -22.16 -19.11 -67.03
N ASN A 44 -21.32 -19.95 -67.64
CA ASN A 44 -19.94 -20.19 -67.17
C ASN A 44 -19.06 -18.93 -67.23
N LEU A 45 -19.29 -18.03 -68.19
CA LEU A 45 -18.55 -16.77 -68.28
C LEU A 45 -18.97 -15.75 -67.21
N VAL A 46 -20.27 -15.72 -66.86
CA VAL A 46 -20.81 -14.76 -65.89
C VAL A 46 -20.64 -15.24 -64.44
N GLN A 47 -20.59 -16.55 -64.21
CA GLN A 47 -20.53 -17.15 -62.88
C GLN A 47 -19.42 -16.59 -61.97
N PRO A 48 -18.16 -16.38 -62.42
CA PRO A 48 -17.12 -15.80 -61.56
C PRO A 48 -17.43 -14.38 -61.09
N ALA A 49 -18.09 -13.58 -61.94
CA ALA A 49 -18.46 -12.21 -61.59
C ALA A 49 -19.63 -12.20 -60.58
N PHE A 50 -20.58 -13.13 -60.71
CA PHE A 50 -21.61 -13.35 -59.69
C PHE A 50 -21.02 -13.75 -58.34
N GLN A 51 -20.09 -14.71 -58.31
CA GLN A 51 -19.40 -15.11 -57.08
C GLN A 51 -18.62 -13.95 -56.43
N LYS A 52 -17.97 -13.11 -57.25
CA LYS A 52 -17.27 -11.91 -56.77
C LYS A 52 -18.26 -10.89 -56.17
N ASN A 53 -19.41 -10.69 -56.80
CA ASN A 53 -20.45 -9.80 -56.28
C ASN A 53 -21.01 -10.32 -54.95
N LEU A 54 -21.30 -11.62 -54.82
CA LEU A 54 -21.75 -12.22 -53.55
C LEU A 54 -20.71 -12.06 -52.44
N SER A 55 -19.41 -12.19 -52.77
CA SER A 55 -18.32 -11.96 -51.82
C SER A 55 -18.29 -10.50 -51.35
N HIS A 56 -18.49 -9.54 -52.25
CA HIS A 56 -18.59 -8.13 -51.91
C HIS A 56 -19.82 -7.81 -51.05
N LEU A 57 -20.98 -8.40 -51.37
CA LEU A 57 -22.20 -8.26 -50.57
C LEU A 57 -22.01 -8.81 -49.16
N ARG A 58 -21.32 -9.95 -49.00
CA ARG A 58 -20.96 -10.50 -47.69
C ARG A 58 -20.11 -9.52 -46.89
N THR A 59 -19.05 -8.96 -47.48
CA THR A 59 -18.21 -7.97 -46.78
C THR A 59 -19.00 -6.71 -46.42
N LYS A 60 -19.88 -6.25 -47.31
CA LYS A 60 -20.73 -5.07 -47.07
C LYS A 60 -21.70 -5.31 -45.91
N ALA A 61 -22.36 -6.47 -45.88
CA ALA A 61 -23.30 -6.83 -44.83
C ALA A 61 -22.60 -6.94 -43.46
N LEU A 62 -21.40 -7.52 -43.43
CA LEU A 62 -20.62 -7.61 -42.20
C LEU A 62 -20.16 -6.23 -41.70
N GLU A 63 -19.67 -5.35 -42.59
CA GLU A 63 -19.27 -3.99 -42.19
C GLU A 63 -20.46 -3.14 -41.72
N LYS A 64 -21.62 -3.29 -42.35
CA LYS A 64 -22.86 -2.69 -41.87
C LYS A 64 -23.24 -3.20 -40.48
N PHE A 65 -23.09 -4.51 -40.25
CA PHE A 65 -23.33 -5.09 -38.93
C PHE A 65 -22.41 -4.48 -37.87
N LYS A 66 -21.10 -4.41 -38.13
CA LYS A 66 -20.13 -3.83 -37.19
C LYS A 66 -20.47 -2.38 -36.84
N THR A 67 -20.61 -1.54 -37.87
CA THR A 67 -20.88 -0.10 -37.70
C THR A 67 -22.23 0.17 -37.05
N GLY A 68 -23.27 -0.60 -37.41
CA GLY A 68 -24.59 -0.48 -36.80
C GLY A 68 -24.61 -0.96 -35.35
N LEU A 69 -23.86 -2.01 -35.02
CA LEU A 69 -23.72 -2.50 -33.65
C LEU A 69 -23.04 -1.45 -32.77
N ASP A 70 -21.92 -0.89 -33.22
CA ASP A 70 -21.18 0.14 -32.48
C ASP A 70 -22.08 1.36 -32.18
N GLN A 71 -22.77 1.89 -33.20
CA GLN A 71 -23.68 3.03 -33.04
C GLN A 71 -24.85 2.72 -32.08
N SER A 72 -25.41 1.51 -32.17
CA SER A 72 -26.50 1.08 -31.31
C SER A 72 -26.06 0.96 -29.84
N LEU A 73 -24.85 0.46 -29.60
CA LEU A 73 -24.28 0.38 -28.25
C LEU A 73 -23.96 1.77 -27.68
N GLU A 74 -23.44 2.70 -28.49
CA GLU A 74 -23.22 4.10 -28.09
C GLU A 74 -24.53 4.82 -27.72
N SER A 75 -25.64 4.46 -28.36
CA SER A 75 -26.96 5.00 -28.03
C SER A 75 -27.56 4.47 -26.71
N GLY A 76 -26.89 3.53 -26.05
CA GLY A 76 -27.33 2.95 -24.77
C GLY A 76 -28.40 1.86 -24.90
N LYS A 77 -28.65 1.35 -26.11
CA LYS A 77 -29.52 0.17 -26.31
C LYS A 77 -28.88 -1.08 -25.70
N GLY A 78 -29.71 -2.03 -25.25
CA GLY A 78 -29.26 -3.30 -24.71
C GLY A 78 -28.60 -4.17 -25.77
N PHE A 79 -27.46 -4.79 -25.45
CA PHE A 79 -26.62 -5.56 -26.37
C PHE A 79 -27.40 -6.59 -27.21
N ALA A 80 -28.25 -7.42 -26.59
CA ALA A 80 -29.00 -8.46 -27.29
C ALA A 80 -29.99 -7.87 -28.30
N ALA A 81 -30.68 -6.80 -27.93
CA ALA A 81 -31.59 -6.08 -28.83
C ALA A 81 -30.82 -5.44 -29.99
N SER A 82 -29.69 -4.79 -29.70
CA SER A 82 -28.80 -4.19 -30.71
C SER A 82 -28.30 -5.22 -31.71
N VAL A 83 -27.87 -6.40 -31.24
CA VAL A 83 -27.41 -7.49 -32.12
C VAL A 83 -28.54 -8.01 -33.00
N ARG A 84 -29.75 -8.22 -32.46
CA ARG A 84 -30.90 -8.68 -33.25
C ARG A 84 -31.28 -7.69 -34.35
N GLU A 85 -31.50 -6.42 -33.99
CA GLU A 85 -31.92 -5.36 -34.91
C GLU A 85 -30.88 -5.17 -36.02
N THR A 86 -29.59 -5.14 -35.66
CA THR A 86 -28.52 -4.93 -36.64
C THR A 86 -28.31 -6.17 -37.51
N THR A 87 -28.43 -7.38 -36.95
CA THR A 87 -28.39 -8.63 -37.72
C THR A 87 -29.51 -8.66 -38.77
N GLU A 88 -30.75 -8.34 -38.37
CA GLU A 88 -31.90 -8.32 -39.27
C GLU A 88 -31.71 -7.30 -40.40
N SER A 89 -31.29 -6.07 -40.05
CA SER A 89 -31.03 -5.00 -41.03
C SER A 89 -29.91 -5.34 -42.01
N SER A 90 -28.84 -6.00 -41.56
CA SER A 90 -27.72 -6.43 -42.40
C SER A 90 -28.08 -7.62 -43.29
N LEU A 91 -28.79 -8.61 -42.76
CA LEU A 91 -29.25 -9.76 -43.54
C LEU A 91 -30.32 -9.39 -44.56
N SER A 92 -31.23 -8.47 -44.23
CA SER A 92 -32.22 -7.95 -45.18
C SER A 92 -31.55 -7.27 -46.38
N GLU A 93 -30.54 -6.43 -46.15
CA GLU A 93 -29.81 -5.79 -47.24
C GLU A 93 -28.99 -6.78 -48.07
N PHE A 94 -28.38 -7.79 -47.42
CA PHE A 94 -27.71 -8.88 -48.13
C PHE A 94 -28.68 -9.64 -49.02
N ASN A 95 -29.83 -10.06 -48.49
CA ASN A 95 -30.85 -10.81 -49.23
C ASN A 95 -31.40 -9.99 -50.40
N GLN A 96 -31.64 -8.69 -50.21
CA GLN A 96 -32.06 -7.79 -51.28
C GLN A 96 -30.97 -7.70 -52.36
N GLY A 97 -29.71 -7.48 -51.97
CA GLY A 97 -28.59 -7.44 -52.92
C GLY A 97 -28.39 -8.76 -53.68
N CYS A 98 -28.64 -9.90 -53.04
CA CYS A 98 -28.64 -11.22 -53.67
C CYS A 98 -29.81 -11.37 -54.65
N ALA A 99 -31.04 -11.01 -54.26
CA ALA A 99 -32.22 -11.05 -55.15
C ALA A 99 -32.01 -10.19 -56.39
N ASP A 100 -31.43 -9.00 -56.22
CA ASP A 100 -31.04 -8.08 -57.30
C ASP A 100 -29.90 -8.62 -58.17
N SER A 101 -29.27 -9.75 -57.80
CA SER A 101 -28.15 -10.36 -58.51
C SER A 101 -28.48 -11.70 -59.17
N VAL A 102 -29.65 -12.29 -58.89
CA VAL A 102 -30.06 -13.59 -59.45
C VAL A 102 -30.47 -13.44 -60.92
N ILE A 103 -29.91 -14.30 -61.77
CA ILE A 103 -30.27 -14.39 -63.19
C ILE A 103 -31.35 -15.47 -63.33
N LYS A 104 -32.51 -15.15 -63.91
CA LYS A 104 -33.67 -16.06 -64.01
C LYS A 104 -33.36 -17.38 -64.74
N GLN A 105 -32.39 -17.35 -65.66
CA GLN A 105 -31.94 -18.50 -66.44
C GLN A 105 -30.93 -19.39 -65.69
N ALA A 106 -30.46 -18.96 -64.52
CA ALA A 106 -29.45 -19.65 -63.74
C ALA A 106 -30.03 -20.18 -62.41
N ASP A 107 -29.84 -21.47 -62.13
CA ASP A 107 -30.18 -22.07 -60.83
C ASP A 107 -29.04 -21.86 -59.81
N TRP A 108 -28.65 -20.61 -59.59
CA TRP A 108 -27.53 -20.26 -58.73
C TRP A 108 -27.98 -20.06 -57.28
N ASP A 109 -27.52 -20.97 -56.42
CA ASP A 109 -27.78 -20.93 -54.98
C ASP A 109 -26.77 -20.05 -54.21
N TYR A 110 -27.28 -19.12 -53.41
CA TYR A 110 -26.50 -18.26 -52.51
C TYR A 110 -26.60 -18.67 -51.03
N SER A 111 -27.33 -19.74 -50.69
CA SER A 111 -27.53 -20.24 -49.32
C SER A 111 -26.21 -20.42 -48.57
N LYS A 112 -25.21 -21.02 -49.24
CA LYS A 112 -23.88 -21.25 -48.65
C LYS A 112 -23.17 -19.96 -48.25
N ILE A 113 -23.41 -18.86 -48.97
CA ILE A 113 -22.81 -17.56 -48.66
C ILE A 113 -23.64 -16.86 -47.59
N LEU A 114 -24.97 -16.95 -47.62
CA LEU A 114 -25.83 -16.46 -46.54
C LEU A 114 -25.44 -17.09 -45.20
N GLU A 115 -25.24 -18.41 -45.15
CA GLU A 115 -24.79 -19.12 -43.95
C GLU A 115 -23.39 -18.69 -43.51
N LYS A 116 -22.51 -18.26 -44.44
CA LYS A 116 -21.22 -17.66 -44.09
C LYS A 116 -21.39 -16.27 -43.49
N VAL A 117 -22.29 -15.44 -44.03
CA VAL A 117 -22.57 -14.11 -43.46
C VAL A 117 -23.13 -14.23 -42.05
N ARG A 118 -24.07 -15.16 -41.83
CA ARG A 118 -24.64 -15.44 -40.50
C ARG A 118 -23.55 -15.82 -39.50
N ARG A 119 -22.69 -16.78 -39.85
CA ARG A 119 -21.56 -17.17 -39.00
C ARG A 119 -20.59 -16.02 -38.71
N ASP A 120 -20.22 -15.23 -39.71
CA ASP A 120 -19.32 -14.08 -39.49
C ASP A 120 -19.94 -13.05 -38.52
N ILE A 121 -21.25 -12.81 -38.64
CA ILE A 121 -21.99 -11.90 -37.76
C ILE A 121 -22.04 -12.47 -36.34
N GLU A 122 -22.37 -13.75 -36.19
CA GLU A 122 -22.41 -14.45 -34.91
C GLU A 122 -21.04 -14.46 -34.22
N ASP A 123 -19.98 -14.82 -34.94
CA ASP A 123 -18.59 -14.82 -34.44
C ASP A 123 -18.19 -13.42 -33.97
N HIS A 124 -18.51 -12.38 -34.74
CA HIS A 124 -18.23 -11.01 -34.34
C HIS A 124 -19.07 -10.58 -33.12
N ALA A 125 -20.35 -10.91 -33.09
CA ALA A 125 -21.23 -10.62 -31.96
C ALA A 125 -20.74 -11.30 -30.67
N LEU A 126 -20.29 -12.55 -30.75
CA LEU A 126 -19.70 -13.26 -29.62
C LEU A 126 -18.41 -12.57 -29.13
N SER A 127 -17.52 -12.19 -30.05
CA SER A 127 -16.29 -11.48 -29.71
C SER A 127 -16.58 -10.13 -29.00
N VAL A 128 -17.52 -9.34 -29.52
CA VAL A 128 -17.92 -8.07 -28.89
C VAL A 128 -18.59 -8.32 -27.54
N ARG A 129 -19.42 -9.36 -27.42
CA ARG A 129 -20.05 -9.74 -26.15
C ARG A 129 -19.01 -10.04 -25.09
N GLU A 130 -18.03 -10.89 -25.38
CA GLU A 130 -16.94 -11.23 -24.45
C GLU A 130 -16.13 -9.99 -24.05
N SER A 131 -15.82 -9.13 -25.02
CA SER A 131 -15.13 -7.86 -24.75
C SER A 131 -15.94 -6.96 -23.81
N LYS A 132 -17.24 -6.81 -24.03
CA LYS A 132 -18.11 -5.98 -23.18
C LYS A 132 -18.35 -6.57 -21.80
N LEU A 133 -18.48 -7.89 -21.68
CA LEU A 133 -18.60 -8.57 -20.40
C LEU A 133 -17.32 -8.47 -19.57
N THR A 134 -16.14 -8.56 -20.20
CA THR A 134 -14.86 -8.37 -19.52
C THR A 134 -14.67 -6.93 -19.08
N GLU A 135 -15.04 -5.95 -19.91
CA GLU A 135 -15.06 -4.52 -19.56
C GLU A 135 -15.95 -4.25 -18.33
N LEU A 136 -17.19 -4.74 -18.34
CA LEU A 136 -18.14 -4.62 -17.24
C LEU A 136 -17.60 -5.26 -15.95
N THR A 137 -17.03 -6.46 -16.05
CA THR A 137 -16.41 -7.16 -14.91
C THR A 137 -15.26 -6.35 -14.33
N ASN A 138 -14.38 -5.81 -15.17
CA ASN A 138 -13.23 -5.03 -14.73
C ASN A 138 -13.66 -3.71 -14.08
N HIS A 139 -14.68 -3.04 -14.63
CA HIS A 139 -15.24 -1.83 -14.04
C HIS A 139 -15.85 -2.08 -12.66
N ALA A 140 -16.60 -3.18 -12.50
CA ALA A 140 -17.15 -3.59 -11.21
C ALA A 140 -16.04 -3.91 -10.20
N LYS A 141 -14.99 -4.64 -10.62
CA LYS A 141 -13.82 -4.93 -9.78
C LYS A 141 -13.11 -3.66 -9.32
N GLU A 142 -12.89 -2.70 -10.23
CA GLU A 142 -12.21 -1.45 -9.89
C GLU A 142 -13.04 -0.58 -8.94
N LYS A 143 -14.35 -0.50 -9.13
CA LYS A 143 -15.27 0.16 -8.18
C LYS A 143 -15.18 -0.48 -6.80
N LEU A 144 -15.24 -1.82 -6.73
CA LEU A 144 -15.16 -2.56 -5.47
C LEU A 144 -13.81 -2.37 -4.78
N ARG A 145 -12.71 -2.37 -5.54
CA ARG A 145 -11.36 -2.08 -5.03
C ARG A 145 -11.30 -0.70 -4.40
N LYS A 146 -11.77 0.34 -5.10
CA LYS A 146 -11.77 1.72 -4.57
C LYS A 146 -12.63 1.87 -3.32
N ALA A 147 -13.80 1.21 -3.29
CA ALA A 147 -14.72 1.28 -2.17
C ALA A 147 -14.24 0.52 -0.92
N LEU A 148 -13.42 -0.53 -1.09
CA LEU A 148 -12.99 -1.37 0.03
C LEU A 148 -11.60 -1.04 0.57
N VAL A 149 -10.61 -0.69 -0.28
CA VAL A 149 -9.20 -0.62 0.15
C VAL A 149 -8.97 0.40 1.27
N GLU A 150 -9.38 1.66 1.06
CA GLU A 150 -9.12 2.75 2.01
C GLU A 150 -9.97 2.63 3.30
N PRO A 151 -11.28 2.31 3.24
CA PRO A 151 -12.05 2.13 4.47
C PRO A 151 -11.59 0.91 5.28
N VAL A 152 -11.18 -0.19 4.65
CA VAL A 152 -10.65 -1.36 5.36
C VAL A 152 -9.32 -1.01 6.06
N GLU A 153 -8.44 -0.23 5.43
CA GLU A 153 -7.22 0.29 6.05
C GLU A 153 -7.54 1.11 7.30
N SER A 154 -8.46 2.07 7.19
CA SER A 154 -8.85 2.92 8.32
C SER A 154 -9.47 2.13 9.49
N LEU A 155 -10.18 1.04 9.21
CA LEU A 155 -10.74 0.15 10.24
C LEU A 155 -9.62 -0.62 10.96
N PHE A 156 -8.57 -1.02 10.24
CA PHE A 156 -7.41 -1.66 10.85
C PHE A 156 -6.56 -0.70 11.69
N ASP A 157 -6.51 0.59 11.37
CA ASP A 157 -5.81 1.58 12.21
C ASP A 157 -6.44 1.71 13.62
N ALA A 158 -7.76 1.60 13.72
CA ALA A 158 -8.48 1.63 15.00
C ALA A 158 -8.28 0.33 15.81
N ALA A 159 -8.17 -0.81 15.11
CA ALA A 159 -7.97 -2.18 15.61
C ALA A 159 -8.72 -2.51 16.92
N GLY A 160 -10.02 -2.22 16.95
CA GLY A 160 -10.91 -2.59 18.05
C GLY A 160 -11.45 -4.02 17.93
N GLN A 161 -12.15 -4.49 18.97
CA GLN A 161 -12.80 -5.81 18.96
C GLN A 161 -13.83 -5.97 17.84
N THR A 162 -14.47 -4.86 17.45
CA THR A 162 -15.53 -4.82 16.44
C THR A 162 -15.00 -4.59 15.01
N THR A 163 -13.68 -4.61 14.81
CA THR A 163 -13.05 -4.31 13.51
C THR A 163 -13.57 -5.24 12.41
N TRP A 164 -13.56 -6.55 12.65
CA TRP A 164 -14.01 -7.54 11.67
C TRP A 164 -15.52 -7.46 11.38
N ALA A 165 -16.36 -7.25 12.40
CA ALA A 165 -17.79 -7.01 12.20
C ALA A 165 -18.05 -5.74 11.37
N SER A 166 -17.26 -4.69 11.60
CA SER A 166 -17.34 -3.45 10.82
C SER A 166 -16.91 -3.67 9.36
N ILE A 167 -15.82 -4.40 9.13
CA ILE A 167 -15.34 -4.80 7.80
C ILE A 167 -16.39 -5.65 7.07
N GLU A 168 -17.02 -6.61 7.76
CA GLU A 168 -18.05 -7.45 7.17
C GLU A 168 -19.28 -6.63 6.76
N SER A 169 -19.72 -5.70 7.62
CA SER A 169 -20.84 -4.81 7.32
C SER A 169 -20.53 -3.88 6.14
N LEU A 170 -19.31 -3.32 6.08
CA LEU A 170 -18.82 -2.51 4.98
C LEU A 170 -18.81 -3.32 3.68
N TYR A 171 -18.20 -4.51 3.71
CA TYR A 171 -18.12 -5.41 2.57
C TYR A 171 -19.52 -5.75 2.03
N LYS A 172 -20.46 -6.11 2.91
CA LYS A 172 -21.86 -6.38 2.54
C LYS A 172 -22.51 -5.15 1.90
N ARG A 173 -22.34 -3.95 2.48
CA ARG A 173 -22.90 -2.70 1.98
C ARG A 173 -22.38 -2.34 0.59
N GLU A 174 -21.06 -2.32 0.40
CA GLU A 174 -20.45 -1.96 -0.88
C GLU A 174 -20.78 -2.98 -1.98
N THR A 175 -20.78 -4.27 -1.62
CA THR A 175 -21.18 -5.34 -2.54
C THR A 175 -22.65 -5.16 -2.95
N GLN A 176 -23.56 -4.92 -2.01
CA GLN A 176 -24.99 -4.69 -2.30
C GLN A 176 -25.25 -3.41 -3.10
N ALA A 177 -24.37 -2.42 -3.05
CA ALA A 177 -24.47 -1.22 -3.88
C ALA A 177 -24.09 -1.48 -5.35
N ILE A 178 -23.08 -2.32 -5.60
CA ILE A 178 -22.53 -2.58 -6.94
C ILE A 178 -23.30 -3.67 -7.69
N LEU A 179 -23.73 -4.74 -7.00
CA LEU A 179 -24.41 -5.88 -7.62
C LEU A 179 -25.64 -5.50 -8.47
N PRO A 180 -26.56 -4.62 -8.01
CA PRO A 180 -27.73 -4.23 -8.79
C PRO A 180 -27.37 -3.53 -10.11
N GLU A 181 -26.29 -2.74 -10.12
CA GLU A 181 -25.79 -2.09 -11.34
C GLU A 181 -25.28 -3.14 -12.35
N VAL A 182 -24.53 -4.12 -11.86
CA VAL A 182 -24.05 -5.26 -12.66
C VAL A 182 -25.22 -6.08 -13.21
N PHE A 183 -26.22 -6.42 -12.40
CA PHE A 183 -27.40 -7.15 -12.86
C PHE A 183 -28.20 -6.39 -13.92
N LYS A 184 -28.41 -5.08 -13.72
CA LYS A 184 -29.07 -4.23 -14.70
C LYS A 184 -28.32 -4.21 -16.02
N ALA A 185 -26.99 -4.08 -15.99
CA ALA A 185 -26.18 -4.12 -17.20
C ALA A 185 -26.21 -5.50 -17.88
N LEU A 186 -26.15 -6.59 -17.10
CA LEU A 186 -26.25 -7.96 -17.60
C LEU A 186 -27.60 -8.29 -18.25
N SER A 187 -28.71 -7.71 -17.78
CA SER A 187 -30.02 -7.92 -18.40
C SER A 187 -30.06 -7.49 -19.87
N GLY A 188 -29.24 -6.50 -20.26
CA GLY A 188 -29.12 -6.06 -21.65
C GLY A 188 -28.49 -7.10 -22.57
N PHE A 189 -27.82 -8.13 -22.03
CA PHE A 189 -27.19 -9.22 -22.78
C PHE A 189 -28.08 -10.46 -22.89
N GLU A 190 -29.22 -10.50 -22.18
CA GLU A 190 -30.16 -11.65 -22.13
C GLU A 190 -29.46 -12.99 -21.84
N MET A 191 -28.52 -12.97 -20.90
CA MET A 191 -27.78 -14.16 -20.48
C MET A 191 -28.63 -15.03 -19.54
N GLY A 192 -28.34 -16.34 -19.50
CA GLY A 192 -28.95 -17.26 -18.55
C GLY A 192 -28.66 -16.88 -17.09
N SER A 193 -29.57 -17.22 -16.18
CA SER A 193 -29.43 -16.92 -14.75
C SER A 193 -28.15 -17.50 -14.17
N GLU A 194 -27.78 -18.73 -14.55
CA GLU A 194 -26.56 -19.41 -14.08
C GLU A 194 -25.28 -18.62 -14.35
N PHE A 195 -25.14 -18.05 -15.56
CA PHE A 195 -23.97 -17.23 -15.91
C PHE A 195 -23.91 -15.94 -15.09
N SER A 196 -25.06 -15.31 -14.86
CA SER A 196 -25.13 -14.09 -14.05
C SER A 196 -24.74 -14.37 -12.59
N GLU A 197 -25.16 -15.51 -12.04
CA GLU A 197 -24.79 -15.96 -10.70
C GLU A 197 -23.30 -16.29 -10.60
N GLU A 198 -22.72 -16.94 -11.61
CA GLU A 198 -21.27 -17.22 -11.68
C GLU A 198 -20.43 -15.93 -11.74
N MET A 199 -20.88 -14.92 -12.51
CA MET A 199 -20.20 -13.64 -12.55
C MET A 199 -20.26 -12.94 -11.18
N VAL A 200 -21.41 -12.99 -10.52
CA VAL A 200 -21.60 -12.38 -9.20
C VAL A 200 -20.81 -13.10 -8.12
N SER A 201 -20.71 -14.43 -8.15
CA SER A 201 -19.85 -15.17 -7.23
C SER A 201 -18.38 -14.80 -7.41
N LYS A 202 -17.89 -14.70 -8.65
CA LYS A 202 -16.53 -14.24 -8.95
C LYS A 202 -16.25 -12.81 -8.45
N LEU A 203 -17.24 -11.91 -8.52
CA LEU A 203 -17.11 -10.56 -7.96
C LEU A 203 -17.11 -10.56 -6.43
N ARG A 204 -17.94 -11.41 -5.80
CA ARG A 204 -17.98 -11.61 -4.35
C ARG A 204 -16.63 -12.12 -3.84
N ASP A 205 -16.10 -13.16 -4.48
CA ASP A 205 -14.80 -13.76 -4.16
C ASP A 205 -13.66 -12.76 -4.36
N TYR A 206 -13.72 -11.96 -5.43
CA TYR A 206 -12.76 -10.88 -5.66
C TYR A 206 -12.79 -9.84 -4.53
N GLY A 207 -13.98 -9.40 -4.11
CA GLY A 207 -14.12 -8.49 -2.98
C GLY A 207 -13.57 -9.05 -1.67
N GLN A 208 -13.83 -10.33 -1.38
CA GLN A 208 -13.22 -11.01 -0.23
C GLN A 208 -11.69 -11.02 -0.34
N SER A 209 -11.16 -11.33 -1.53
CA SER A 209 -9.71 -11.33 -1.76
C SER A 209 -9.05 -9.97 -1.52
N ILE A 210 -9.74 -8.86 -1.79
CA ILE A 210 -9.26 -7.50 -1.49
C ILE A 210 -9.09 -7.34 0.02
N VAL A 211 -10.11 -7.70 0.79
CA VAL A 211 -10.08 -7.63 2.26
C VAL A 211 -9.00 -8.56 2.83
N GLU A 212 -8.91 -9.80 2.35
CA GLU A 212 -7.88 -10.76 2.77
C GLU A 212 -6.47 -10.24 2.49
N ASN A 213 -6.23 -9.66 1.32
CA ASN A 213 -4.93 -9.10 0.96
C ASN A 213 -4.59 -7.89 1.81
N LYS A 214 -5.54 -6.98 2.04
CA LYS A 214 -5.31 -5.81 2.89
C LYS A 214 -5.05 -6.21 4.34
N ALA A 215 -5.75 -7.21 4.84
CA ALA A 215 -5.50 -7.76 6.18
C ALA A 215 -4.10 -8.38 6.29
N LYS A 216 -3.60 -9.06 5.25
CA LYS A 216 -2.20 -9.56 5.22
C LYS A 216 -1.18 -8.43 5.22
N GLU A 217 -1.44 -7.36 4.46
CA GLU A 217 -0.58 -6.17 4.46
C GLU A 217 -0.50 -5.53 5.85
N GLU A 218 -1.64 -5.35 6.53
CA GLU A 218 -1.65 -4.75 7.87
C GLU A 218 -1.09 -5.69 8.94
N ALA A 219 -1.31 -7.00 8.82
CA ALA A 219 -0.67 -8.00 9.67
C ALA A 219 0.87 -7.99 9.53
N SER A 220 1.41 -7.66 8.35
CA SER A 220 2.86 -7.52 8.17
C SER A 220 3.46 -6.32 8.92
N LYS A 221 2.64 -5.27 9.16
CA LYS A 221 3.02 -4.05 9.89
C LYS A 221 2.66 -4.11 11.38
N ILE A 222 2.24 -5.27 11.87
CA ILE A 222 1.69 -5.45 13.22
C ILE A 222 2.54 -4.85 14.35
N LEU A 223 3.87 -4.98 14.28
CA LEU A 223 4.76 -4.48 15.30
C LEU A 223 4.70 -2.95 15.43
N MET A 224 4.58 -2.25 14.30
CA MET A 224 4.43 -0.79 14.28
C MET A 224 3.11 -0.40 14.94
N HIS A 225 2.01 -1.01 14.50
CA HIS A 225 0.66 -0.78 15.04
C HIS A 225 0.59 -1.04 16.56
N MET A 226 1.20 -2.12 17.03
CA MET A 226 1.30 -2.44 18.46
C MET A 226 2.06 -1.36 19.24
N LYS A 227 3.15 -0.81 18.69
CA LYS A 227 3.94 0.26 19.32
C LYS A 227 3.21 1.58 19.37
N GLU A 228 2.51 1.94 18.29
CA GLU A 228 1.67 3.14 18.26
C GLU A 228 0.56 3.03 19.31
N ARG A 229 -0.15 1.89 19.35
CA ARG A 229 -1.19 1.66 20.36
C ARG A 229 -0.63 1.69 21.78
N PHE A 230 0.52 1.07 22.00
CA PHE A 230 1.22 1.13 23.30
C PHE A 230 1.56 2.56 23.69
N THR A 231 2.13 3.34 22.76
CA THR A 231 2.54 4.72 23.02
C THR A 231 1.33 5.58 23.36
N VAL A 232 0.24 5.48 22.61
CA VAL A 232 -1.00 6.22 22.89
C VAL A 232 -1.51 5.93 24.31
N VAL A 233 -1.62 4.65 24.69
CA VAL A 233 -2.14 4.26 26.02
C VAL A 233 -1.15 4.57 27.16
N PHE A 234 0.15 4.42 26.91
CA PHE A 234 1.18 4.59 27.93
C PHE A 234 1.53 6.07 28.17
N SER A 235 1.69 6.85 27.11
CA SER A 235 2.15 8.24 27.18
C SER A 235 1.04 9.27 27.29
N HIS A 236 -0.23 8.89 27.11
CA HIS A 236 -1.36 9.82 27.26
C HIS A 236 -2.25 9.41 28.42
N ASP A 237 -2.92 10.39 29.03
CA ASP A 237 -3.97 10.18 30.01
C ASP A 237 -5.34 9.93 29.34
N LYS A 238 -6.40 9.83 30.15
CA LYS A 238 -7.77 9.59 29.67
C LYS A 238 -8.32 10.75 28.83
N ASP A 239 -7.76 11.94 29.00
CA ASP A 239 -8.15 13.16 28.30
C ASP A 239 -7.27 13.40 27.05
N SER A 240 -6.47 12.38 26.65
CA SER A 240 -5.51 12.44 25.53
C SER A 240 -4.40 13.47 25.71
N MET A 241 -4.11 13.88 26.95
CA MET A 241 -3.00 14.78 27.25
C MET A 241 -1.73 13.99 27.56
N PRO A 242 -0.52 14.47 27.18
CA PRO A 242 0.72 13.80 27.50
C PRO A 242 0.89 13.61 29.01
N ARG A 243 1.09 12.36 29.43
CA ARG A 243 1.17 11.94 30.83
C ARG A 243 2.46 12.44 31.45
N THR A 244 2.32 13.13 32.58
CA THR A 244 3.44 13.55 33.42
C THR A 244 3.62 12.59 34.59
N TRP A 245 4.82 12.01 34.72
CA TRP A 245 5.17 11.05 35.77
C TRP A 245 5.36 11.71 37.15
N THR A 246 4.25 12.16 37.76
CA THR A 246 4.24 12.94 39.03
C THR A 246 4.43 12.10 40.30
N GLY A 247 4.60 10.78 40.17
CA GLY A 247 4.89 9.88 41.30
C GLY A 247 3.66 9.22 41.96
N LYS A 248 2.44 9.68 41.66
CA LYS A 248 1.17 9.11 42.19
C LYS A 248 0.66 7.92 41.37
N GLU A 249 1.03 7.85 40.09
CA GLU A 249 0.57 6.82 39.16
C GLU A 249 1.38 5.52 39.32
N ASP A 250 0.74 4.37 39.11
CA ASP A 250 1.46 3.09 39.02
C ASP A 250 1.88 2.83 37.56
N VAL A 251 3.13 3.16 37.26
CA VAL A 251 3.74 2.96 35.94
C VAL A 251 3.67 1.50 35.50
N ARG A 252 3.72 0.53 36.43
CA ARG A 252 3.66 -0.90 36.09
C ARG A 252 2.25 -1.32 35.70
N ALA A 253 1.25 -0.82 36.41
CA ALA A 253 -0.16 -1.06 36.06
C ALA A 253 -0.49 -0.45 34.69
N ILE A 254 -0.06 0.79 34.43
CA ILE A 254 -0.24 1.47 33.14
C ILE A 254 0.50 0.72 32.02
N ALA A 255 1.72 0.25 32.27
CA ALA A 255 2.45 -0.57 31.31
C ALA A 255 1.73 -1.91 31.03
N LYS A 256 1.13 -2.55 32.04
CA LYS A 256 0.33 -3.77 31.88
C LYS A 256 -0.92 -3.50 31.04
N GLU A 257 -1.61 -2.39 31.27
CA GLU A 257 -2.77 -1.96 30.49
C GLU A 257 -2.39 -1.68 29.02
N ALA A 258 -1.34 -0.91 28.78
CA ALA A 258 -0.85 -0.61 27.43
C ALA A 258 -0.40 -1.88 26.68
N ARG A 259 0.25 -2.81 27.38
CA ARG A 259 0.61 -4.14 26.85
C ARG A 259 -0.61 -5.00 26.52
N SER A 260 -1.66 -4.96 27.35
CA SER A 260 -2.92 -5.67 27.08
C SER A 260 -3.63 -5.10 25.85
N ALA A 261 -3.63 -3.78 25.67
CA ALA A 261 -4.21 -3.12 24.50
C ALA A 261 -3.46 -3.49 23.21
N ALA A 262 -2.13 -3.58 23.25
CA ALA A 262 -1.34 -4.05 22.11
C ALA A 262 -1.59 -5.54 21.77
N LEU A 263 -1.83 -6.40 22.77
CA LEU A 263 -2.17 -7.81 22.55
C LEU A 263 -3.57 -8.00 21.95
N LYS A 264 -4.54 -7.17 22.31
CA LYS A 264 -5.86 -7.16 21.66
C LYS A 264 -5.75 -6.85 20.18
N LEU A 265 -4.94 -5.86 19.83
CA LEU A 265 -4.63 -5.52 18.43
C LEU A 265 -3.96 -6.70 17.70
N LEU A 266 -3.01 -7.38 18.35
CA LEU A 266 -2.39 -8.61 17.82
C LEU A 266 -3.42 -9.73 17.59
N SER A 267 -4.38 -9.92 18.49
CA SER A 267 -5.46 -10.89 18.33
C SER A 267 -6.35 -10.57 17.13
N VAL A 268 -6.70 -9.29 16.93
CA VAL A 268 -7.51 -8.85 15.79
C VAL A 268 -6.80 -9.15 14.48
N LEU A 269 -5.50 -8.88 14.38
CA LEU A 269 -4.70 -9.05 13.16
C LEU A 269 -4.09 -10.46 12.99
N ALA A 270 -4.26 -11.37 13.96
CA ALA A 270 -3.77 -12.74 13.84
C ALA A 270 -4.62 -13.61 12.91
N VAL A 271 -5.94 -13.37 12.86
CA VAL A 271 -6.91 -14.21 12.15
C VAL A 271 -8.02 -13.37 11.51
N ILE A 272 -8.41 -13.74 10.29
CA ILE A 272 -9.58 -13.22 9.57
C ILE A 272 -10.85 -13.83 10.16
N ARG A 273 -11.75 -12.98 10.65
CA ARG A 273 -13.05 -13.39 11.22
C ARG A 273 -14.19 -12.91 10.31
N TRP A 274 -14.64 -13.76 9.40
CA TRP A 274 -15.80 -13.49 8.54
C TRP A 274 -17.14 -13.83 9.21
N ASP A 275 -17.10 -14.61 10.29
CA ASP A 275 -18.27 -15.12 11.01
C ASP A 275 -18.06 -14.73 12.49
N ASP A 276 -19.11 -14.32 13.19
CA ASP A 276 -19.07 -13.83 14.58
C ASP A 276 -18.92 -15.00 15.59
N LYS A 277 -18.18 -16.04 15.18
CA LYS A 277 -17.86 -17.18 16.01
C LYS A 277 -16.85 -16.75 17.07
N PRO A 278 -17.15 -16.95 18.36
CA PRO A 278 -16.22 -16.59 19.42
C PRO A 278 -14.97 -17.47 19.31
N ASP A 279 -13.81 -16.84 19.19
CA ASP A 279 -12.52 -17.52 19.16
C ASP A 279 -11.77 -17.35 20.49
N ARG A 280 -10.95 -18.35 20.83
CA ARG A 280 -10.20 -18.35 22.11
C ARG A 280 -8.86 -17.63 22.01
N ILE A 281 -8.53 -17.06 20.85
CA ILE A 281 -7.20 -16.53 20.51
C ILE A 281 -6.78 -15.37 21.42
N GLU A 282 -7.66 -14.39 21.64
CA GLU A 282 -7.37 -13.25 22.52
C GLU A 282 -7.03 -13.73 23.94
N ASN A 283 -7.85 -14.64 24.47
CA ASN A 283 -7.66 -15.21 25.80
C ASN A 283 -6.35 -16.00 25.90
N ILE A 284 -6.02 -16.79 24.87
CA ILE A 284 -4.75 -17.53 24.78
C ILE A 284 -3.58 -16.56 24.78
N LEU A 285 -3.60 -15.52 23.93
CA LEU A 285 -2.51 -14.53 23.84
C LEU A 285 -2.33 -13.77 25.16
N ILE A 286 -3.42 -13.28 25.78
CA ILE A 286 -3.33 -12.55 27.04
C ILE A 286 -2.81 -13.44 28.17
N SER A 287 -3.39 -14.64 28.36
CA SER A 287 -3.01 -15.55 29.45
C SER A 287 -1.57 -16.05 29.34
N THR A 288 -1.12 -16.37 28.13
CA THR A 288 0.23 -16.93 27.90
C THR A 288 1.32 -15.87 27.83
N LEU A 289 1.06 -14.69 27.24
CA LEU A 289 2.09 -13.68 26.96
C LEU A 289 2.13 -12.53 27.97
N LEU A 290 0.99 -12.16 28.58
CA LEU A 290 0.92 -11.04 29.52
C LEU A 290 1.15 -11.47 30.97
N ASP A 291 0.49 -12.56 31.40
CA ASP A 291 0.56 -13.04 32.78
C ASP A 291 1.70 -14.03 33.02
N GLY A 292 2.39 -14.50 31.95
CA GLY A 292 3.51 -15.42 32.03
C GLY A 292 3.18 -16.77 32.68
N SER A 293 1.88 -17.06 32.89
CA SER A 293 1.43 -18.25 33.59
C SER A 293 1.37 -19.42 32.64
N VAL A 294 2.46 -20.18 32.61
CA VAL A 294 2.43 -21.61 32.25
C VAL A 294 2.24 -22.46 33.51
N ALA A 295 1.65 -21.92 34.58
CA ALA A 295 1.52 -22.64 35.85
C ALA A 295 0.17 -22.40 36.51
N SER A 296 -0.87 -23.08 36.02
CA SER A 296 -1.93 -23.71 36.84
C SER A 296 -3.17 -24.10 36.01
N MET A 297 -3.02 -25.01 35.06
CA MET A 297 -4.03 -26.06 34.90
C MET A 297 -3.33 -27.40 35.09
N SER A 298 -3.51 -27.93 36.30
CA SER A 298 -3.47 -29.35 36.70
C SER A 298 -2.85 -30.34 35.71
N SER A 299 -1.71 -30.90 36.11
CA SER A 299 -1.41 -32.35 36.09
C SER A 299 -2.05 -33.20 34.98
N SER A 300 -1.71 -32.95 33.72
CA SER A 300 -1.69 -33.99 32.70
C SER A 300 -0.65 -33.66 31.65
N ALA A 301 0.42 -34.47 31.64
CA ALA A 301 1.48 -34.43 30.65
C ALA A 301 0.93 -34.81 29.26
N SER A 302 0.33 -33.85 28.55
CA SER A 302 0.00 -34.00 27.12
C SER A 302 -0.30 -32.70 26.35
N SER A 303 -0.43 -31.52 26.96
CA SER A 303 -0.64 -30.27 26.19
C SER A 303 0.69 -29.53 25.96
N GLY A 304 1.21 -29.55 24.73
CA GLY A 304 2.35 -28.72 24.32
C GLY A 304 2.06 -27.21 24.46
N ASP A 305 3.10 -26.38 24.36
CA ASP A 305 2.97 -24.91 24.34
C ASP A 305 1.96 -24.51 23.22
N PRO A 306 0.80 -23.91 23.55
CA PRO A 306 -0.23 -23.58 22.56
C PRO A 306 0.26 -22.59 21.51
N LEU A 307 1.34 -21.85 21.80
CA LEU A 307 2.00 -20.93 20.86
C LEU A 307 3.17 -21.56 20.08
N ALA A 308 3.50 -22.83 20.31
CA ALA A 308 4.49 -23.57 19.53
C ALA A 308 3.88 -24.26 18.29
N SER A 309 2.56 -24.18 18.11
CA SER A 309 1.87 -24.69 16.93
C SER A 309 2.09 -23.79 15.70
N THR A 310 2.08 -24.41 14.52
CA THR A 310 2.09 -23.73 13.21
C THR A 310 0.72 -23.21 12.79
N SER A 311 -0.35 -23.61 13.49
CA SER A 311 -1.74 -23.23 13.20
C SER A 311 -2.55 -22.99 14.48
N TRP A 312 -3.57 -22.13 14.40
CA TRP A 312 -4.51 -21.90 15.49
C TRP A 312 -5.52 -23.06 15.58
N GLU A 313 -5.72 -23.59 16.79
CA GLU A 313 -6.79 -24.56 17.07
C GLU A 313 -8.14 -23.88 16.79
N GLU A 314 -9.03 -24.55 16.03
CA GLU A 314 -10.37 -24.05 15.61
C GLU A 314 -10.41 -23.03 14.44
N VAL A 315 -9.27 -22.68 13.82
CA VAL A 315 -9.24 -21.75 12.66
C VAL A 315 -8.74 -22.43 11.38
N HIS A 316 -9.47 -22.25 10.28
CA HIS A 316 -9.05 -22.76 8.99
C HIS A 316 -7.75 -22.07 8.51
N PRO A 317 -6.74 -22.80 7.99
CA PRO A 317 -5.45 -22.23 7.59
C PRO A 317 -5.54 -21.02 6.64
N LYS A 318 -6.57 -20.97 5.79
CA LYS A 318 -6.82 -19.86 4.86
C LYS A 318 -7.06 -18.52 5.57
N HIS A 319 -7.58 -18.54 6.80
CA HIS A 319 -7.92 -17.35 7.58
C HIS A 319 -6.82 -16.93 8.55
N THR A 320 -5.75 -17.71 8.68
CA THR A 320 -4.61 -17.37 9.54
C THR A 320 -3.73 -16.34 8.85
N LEU A 321 -3.55 -15.18 9.50
CA LEU A 321 -2.66 -14.10 9.04
C LEU A 321 -1.29 -14.19 9.72
N ILE A 322 -1.29 -14.38 11.03
CA ILE A 322 -0.08 -14.51 11.85
C ILE A 322 -0.16 -15.84 12.61
N THR A 323 0.87 -16.67 12.45
CA THR A 323 0.95 -17.96 13.15
C THR A 323 1.20 -17.77 14.66
N PRO A 324 0.79 -18.72 15.51
CA PRO A 324 1.06 -18.64 16.95
C PRO A 324 2.54 -18.43 17.30
N ALA A 325 3.44 -19.12 16.58
CA ALA A 325 4.89 -18.95 16.75
C ALA A 325 5.37 -17.53 16.37
N GLN A 326 4.81 -16.94 15.31
CA GLN A 326 5.10 -15.56 14.92
C GLN A 326 4.55 -14.57 15.95
N CYS A 327 3.34 -14.79 16.50
CA CYS A 327 2.80 -13.96 17.58
C CYS A 327 3.77 -13.91 18.78
N LYS A 328 4.34 -15.05 19.17
CA LYS A 328 5.35 -15.14 20.24
C LYS A 328 6.62 -14.36 19.89
N SER A 329 7.08 -14.44 18.64
CA SER A 329 8.25 -13.67 18.16
C SER A 329 7.99 -12.16 18.16
N VAL A 330 6.88 -11.73 17.58
CA VAL A 330 6.43 -10.32 17.53
C VAL A 330 6.30 -9.77 18.94
N TRP A 331 5.73 -10.55 19.87
CA TRP A 331 5.61 -10.15 21.27
C TRP A 331 6.96 -9.92 21.94
N LYS A 332 7.93 -10.83 21.77
CA LYS A 332 9.28 -10.67 22.31
C LYS A 332 9.97 -9.41 21.78
N GLN A 333 9.86 -9.17 20.48
CA GLN A 333 10.41 -7.98 19.85
C GLN A 333 9.74 -6.71 20.40
N PHE A 334 8.41 -6.69 20.44
CA PHE A 334 7.63 -5.60 21.02
C PHE A 334 8.01 -5.30 22.49
N GLN A 335 8.20 -6.34 23.31
CA GLN A 335 8.66 -6.19 24.69
C GLN A 335 10.03 -5.52 24.75
N SER A 336 11.01 -6.00 23.98
CA SER A 336 12.35 -5.42 23.96
C SER A 336 12.36 -3.94 23.53
N GLU A 337 11.53 -3.56 22.56
CA GLU A 337 11.47 -2.18 22.06
C GLU A 337 10.72 -1.23 23.02
N THR A 338 9.74 -1.72 23.78
CA THR A 338 8.96 -0.92 24.75
C THR A 338 9.59 -0.85 26.14
N GLU A 339 10.49 -1.79 26.47
CA GLU A 339 11.18 -1.84 27.77
C GLU A 339 11.97 -0.59 28.09
N PHE A 340 12.64 0.00 27.10
CA PHE A 340 13.38 1.25 27.28
C PHE A 340 12.45 2.39 27.71
N THR A 341 11.31 2.56 27.03
CA THR A 341 10.30 3.59 27.34
C THR A 341 9.72 3.41 28.74
N ILE A 342 9.45 2.16 29.15
CA ILE A 342 8.97 1.86 30.50
C ILE A 342 10.04 2.17 31.55
N THR A 343 11.30 1.80 31.29
CA THR A 343 12.42 2.06 32.20
C THR A 343 12.68 3.57 32.36
N GLN A 344 12.55 4.33 31.27
CA GLN A 344 12.61 5.79 31.28
C GLN A 344 11.48 6.40 32.12
N ALA A 345 10.25 5.92 31.98
CA ALA A 345 9.13 6.36 32.83
C ALA A 345 9.33 6.04 34.32
N VAL A 346 9.82 4.84 34.64
CA VAL A 346 10.11 4.45 36.03
C VAL A 346 11.24 5.30 36.62
N SER A 347 12.31 5.54 35.87
CA SER A 347 13.44 6.36 36.34
C SER A 347 13.05 7.83 36.54
N THR A 348 12.24 8.41 35.63
CA THR A 348 11.72 9.78 35.79
C THR A 348 10.77 9.89 36.98
N GLN A 349 9.90 8.90 37.20
CA GLN A 349 9.06 8.82 38.39
C GLN A 349 9.90 8.74 39.67
N GLN A 350 10.95 7.91 39.68
CA GLN A 350 11.82 7.74 40.83
C GLN A 350 12.64 9.00 41.11
N ALA A 351 13.10 9.70 40.07
CA ALA A 351 13.78 10.99 40.18
C ALA A 351 12.84 12.06 40.76
N HIS A 352 11.58 12.12 40.30
CA HIS A 352 10.57 13.03 40.84
C HIS A 352 10.28 12.76 42.32
N ARG A 353 10.13 11.48 42.71
CA ARG A 353 9.97 11.09 44.12
C ARG A 353 11.19 11.47 44.98
N ARG A 354 12.41 11.28 44.47
CA ARG A 354 13.65 11.66 45.17
C ARG A 354 13.81 13.19 45.27
N GLY A 355 13.44 13.92 44.23
CA GLY A 355 13.49 15.39 44.21
C GLY A 355 12.54 16.01 45.24
N ASN A 356 11.32 15.49 45.36
CA ASN A 356 10.33 16.00 46.31
C ASN A 356 10.64 15.69 47.78
N GLY A 357 11.57 14.75 48.05
CA GLY A 357 12.04 14.41 49.40
C GLY A 357 13.34 15.11 49.81
N ARG A 358 13.98 15.87 48.91
CA ARG A 358 15.25 16.53 49.20
C ARG A 358 14.99 17.93 49.74
N LEU A 359 14.89 18.04 51.06
CA LEU A 359 14.98 19.34 51.74
C LEU A 359 16.30 20.04 51.32
N PRO A 360 16.33 21.38 51.25
CA PRO A 360 17.59 22.10 51.09
C PRO A 360 18.60 21.62 52.14
N PRO A 361 19.90 21.59 51.82
CA PRO A 361 20.93 21.22 52.79
C PRO A 361 20.72 21.97 54.13
N PRO A 362 21.01 21.38 55.30
CA PRO A 362 20.77 22.02 56.59
C PRO A 362 21.39 23.42 56.71
N TRP A 363 22.57 23.64 56.12
CA TRP A 363 23.20 24.96 56.07
C TRP A 363 22.40 25.98 55.25
N ALA A 364 21.71 25.55 54.19
CA ALA A 364 20.89 26.42 53.35
C ALA A 364 19.59 26.79 54.08
N LEU A 365 19.02 25.86 54.84
CA LEU A 365 17.87 26.14 55.72
C LEU A 365 18.24 27.15 56.82
N VAL A 366 19.40 27.00 57.45
CA VAL A 366 19.91 27.94 58.46
C VAL A 366 20.20 29.31 57.83
N ALA A 367 20.85 29.35 56.67
CA ALA A 367 21.09 30.60 55.96
C ALA A 367 19.78 31.34 55.64
N MET A 368 18.80 30.63 55.07
CA MET A 368 17.47 31.17 54.76
C MET A 368 16.73 31.72 55.98
N ALA A 369 16.86 31.06 57.13
CA ALA A 369 16.25 31.49 58.39
C ALA A 369 16.93 32.73 59.01
N VAL A 370 18.25 32.89 58.82
CA VAL A 370 19.04 33.98 59.44
C VAL A 370 19.05 35.24 58.58
N LEU A 371 19.18 35.11 57.26
CA LEU A 371 19.32 36.27 56.35
C LEU A 371 18.00 36.73 55.72
N GLY A 372 16.97 35.88 55.63
CA GLY A 372 15.78 36.14 54.81
C GLY A 372 15.99 35.77 53.33
N PHE A 373 14.90 35.36 52.67
CA PHE A 373 14.94 34.82 51.30
C PHE A 373 15.37 35.86 50.25
N ASP A 374 14.88 37.09 50.37
CA ASP A 374 15.13 38.16 49.40
C ASP A 374 16.58 38.67 49.47
N GLU A 375 17.15 38.81 50.67
CA GLU A 375 18.57 39.16 50.86
C GLU A 375 19.52 38.10 50.29
N ILE A 376 19.23 36.81 50.48
CA ILE A 376 20.06 35.72 49.94
C ILE A 376 20.03 35.71 48.42
N MET A 377 18.86 35.89 47.81
CA MET A 377 18.74 35.96 46.36
C MET A 377 19.43 37.21 45.81
N MET A 378 19.39 38.34 46.53
CA MET A 378 20.17 39.54 46.17
C MET A 378 21.68 39.32 46.28
N LEU A 379 22.14 38.57 47.28
CA LEU A 379 23.55 38.22 47.48
C LEU A 379 24.05 37.26 46.39
N LEU A 380 23.30 36.21 46.07
CA LEU A 380 23.65 35.19 45.05
C LEU A 380 23.60 35.73 43.61
N ARG A 381 22.68 36.67 43.33
CA ARG A 381 22.47 37.21 41.98
C ARG A 381 23.50 38.29 41.61
N ASN A 382 24.14 38.90 42.60
CA ASN A 382 25.12 39.96 42.39
C ASN A 382 26.55 39.40 42.60
N PRO A 383 27.32 39.20 41.52
CA PRO A 383 28.65 38.58 41.61
C PRO A 383 29.64 39.40 42.44
N ILE A 384 29.41 40.72 42.58
CA ILE A 384 30.24 41.63 43.37
C ILE A 384 30.12 41.35 44.87
N TYR A 385 28.91 41.11 45.40
CA TYR A 385 28.77 40.84 46.83
C TYR A 385 29.34 39.47 47.22
N VAL A 386 29.22 38.46 46.34
CA VAL A 386 29.88 37.16 46.52
C VAL A 386 31.40 37.32 46.55
N PHE A 387 31.95 38.14 45.64
CA PHE A 387 33.38 38.46 45.61
C PHE A 387 33.83 39.21 46.87
N LEU A 388 33.07 40.21 47.34
CA LEU A 388 33.38 40.94 48.56
C LEU A 388 33.31 40.05 49.80
N LEU A 389 32.35 39.12 49.88
CA LEU A 389 32.26 38.14 50.97
C LEU A 389 33.46 37.19 50.92
N PHE A 390 33.87 36.73 49.74
CA PHE A 390 35.07 35.90 49.57
C PHE A 390 36.35 36.63 50.00
N VAL A 391 36.52 37.89 49.59
CA VAL A 391 37.66 38.73 50.00
C VAL A 391 37.63 39.00 51.50
N GLY A 392 36.46 39.31 52.07
CA GLY A 392 36.26 39.48 53.51
C GLY A 392 36.60 38.21 54.29
N TYR A 393 36.19 37.04 53.81
CA TYR A 393 36.55 35.75 54.40
C TYR A 393 38.07 35.51 54.37
N LEU A 394 38.73 35.81 53.26
CA LEU A 394 40.19 35.71 53.17
C LEU A 394 40.91 36.69 54.12
N LEU A 395 40.40 37.92 54.27
CA LEU A 395 40.91 38.91 55.22
C LEU A 395 40.73 38.46 56.67
N VAL A 396 39.54 37.98 57.04
CA VAL A 396 39.27 37.44 58.39
C VAL A 396 40.13 36.21 58.66
N ARG A 397 40.34 35.34 57.67
CA ARG A 397 41.23 34.18 57.79
C ARG A 397 42.69 34.60 57.92
N ALA A 398 43.13 35.59 57.16
CA ALA A 398 44.49 36.13 57.26
C ALA A 398 44.74 36.80 58.63
N LEU A 399 43.76 37.57 59.13
CA LEU A 399 43.77 38.12 60.48
C LEU A 399 43.75 37.02 61.54
N ALA A 400 42.94 35.98 61.39
CA ALA A 400 42.88 34.87 62.32
C ALA A 400 44.19 34.07 62.42
N VAL A 401 44.93 33.97 61.31
CA VAL A 401 46.26 33.37 61.25
C VAL A 401 47.32 34.33 61.83
N GLN A 402 47.22 35.63 61.60
CA GLN A 402 48.15 36.63 62.16
C GLN A 402 47.93 36.90 63.66
N LEU A 403 46.71 36.75 64.17
CA LEU A 403 46.35 36.92 65.57
C LEU A 403 46.61 35.66 66.43
N ASP A 404 47.15 34.59 65.84
CA ASP A 404 47.53 33.33 66.51
C ASP A 404 46.48 32.89 67.55
N ILE A 405 45.21 32.89 67.12
CA ILE A 405 44.02 32.79 67.97
C ILE A 405 44.02 31.52 68.83
N GLY A 406 44.70 30.46 68.37
CA GLY A 406 44.87 29.22 69.14
C GLY A 406 45.66 29.38 70.44
N ARG A 407 46.52 30.39 70.56
CA ARG A 407 47.39 30.61 71.72
C ARG A 407 46.80 31.56 72.76
N GLU A 408 46.04 32.59 72.37
CA GLU A 408 45.44 33.56 73.32
C GLU A 408 44.06 33.10 73.89
N PHE A 409 43.31 32.22 73.21
CA PHE A 409 41.99 31.75 73.70
C PHE A 409 42.04 30.67 74.80
N GLN A 410 43.22 30.18 75.18
CA GLN A 410 43.36 29.26 76.32
C GLN A 410 43.09 29.93 77.68
N ASN A 411 43.14 31.27 77.77
CA ASN A 411 42.92 32.01 79.02
C ASN A 411 41.50 32.59 79.19
N GLY A 412 40.53 32.13 78.39
CA GLY A 412 39.11 32.48 78.52
C GLY A 412 38.64 33.60 77.57
N MET A 413 37.34 33.54 77.23
CA MET A 413 36.71 34.31 76.14
C MET A 413 36.70 35.84 76.36
N VAL A 414 36.63 36.31 77.62
CA VAL A 414 36.53 37.74 77.95
C VAL A 414 37.88 38.49 77.84
N PRO A 415 39.01 38.00 78.38
CA PRO A 415 40.31 38.68 78.21
C PRO A 415 40.85 38.63 76.78
N GLY A 416 40.49 37.60 76.00
CA GLY A 416 40.86 37.51 74.57
C GLY A 416 40.24 38.62 73.72
N ILE A 417 38.96 38.94 73.91
CA ILE A 417 38.27 39.98 73.12
C ILE A 417 38.84 41.39 73.45
N LEU A 418 39.18 41.65 74.72
CA LEU A 418 39.80 42.92 75.13
C LEU A 418 41.23 43.08 74.56
N SER A 419 42.06 42.04 74.59
CA SER A 419 43.43 42.05 74.02
C SER A 419 43.43 42.34 72.52
N VAL A 420 42.54 41.67 71.79
CA VAL A 420 42.40 41.84 70.33
C VAL A 420 41.90 43.25 69.98
N SER A 421 40.97 43.81 70.75
CA SER A 421 40.50 45.18 70.55
C SER A 421 41.58 46.25 70.81
N ALA A 422 42.45 46.03 71.80
CA ALA A 422 43.52 46.96 72.16
C ALA A 422 44.67 46.99 71.13
N LYS A 423 44.90 45.87 70.43
CA LYS A 423 45.93 45.77 69.38
C LYS A 423 45.44 46.24 68.00
N LEU A 424 44.13 46.35 67.78
CA LEU A 424 43.54 46.69 66.48
C LEU A 424 43.87 48.13 66.03
N LEU A 425 43.74 49.11 66.92
CA LEU A 425 44.03 50.53 66.64
C LEU A 425 45.49 50.78 66.21
N PRO A 426 46.53 50.32 66.94
CA PRO A 426 47.91 50.58 66.55
C PRO A 426 48.31 49.85 65.26
N THR A 427 47.72 48.70 64.94
CA THR A 427 47.99 48.00 63.68
C THR A 427 47.37 48.70 62.46
N LEU A 428 46.19 49.29 62.59
CA LEU A 428 45.55 50.09 61.53
C LEU A 428 46.33 51.38 61.26
N GLN A 429 46.80 52.07 62.31
CA GLN A 429 47.65 53.25 62.17
C GLN A 429 49.01 52.92 61.54
N ASN A 430 49.63 51.79 61.90
CA ASN A 430 50.89 51.38 61.29
C ASN A 430 50.72 50.98 59.81
N LEU A 431 49.61 50.36 59.40
CA LEU A 431 49.36 50.06 57.98
C LEU A 431 49.02 51.31 57.17
N LEU A 432 48.25 52.25 57.71
CA LEU A 432 47.99 53.55 57.07
C LEU A 432 49.26 54.39 56.91
N ASN A 433 50.13 54.41 57.92
CA ASN A 433 51.41 55.11 57.84
C ASN A 433 52.40 54.42 56.89
N LYS A 434 52.41 53.09 56.82
CA LYS A 434 53.31 52.33 55.92
C LYS A 434 52.89 52.41 54.45
N VAL A 435 51.60 52.61 54.17
CA VAL A 435 51.08 52.87 52.81
C VAL A 435 51.31 54.33 52.39
N ALA A 436 51.47 55.26 53.33
CA ALA A 436 51.74 56.68 53.04
C ALA A 436 53.23 57.00 52.82
N THR A 437 54.17 56.17 53.28
CA THR A 437 55.63 56.41 53.15
C THR A 437 56.36 55.58 52.10
N ASP A 438 55.75 54.57 51.49
CA ASP A 438 56.40 53.69 50.48
C ASP A 438 56.37 54.23 49.02
N GLN A 439 56.17 55.54 48.80
CA GLN A 439 56.21 56.18 47.46
C GLN A 439 57.56 56.81 47.07
N GLN A 440 58.64 56.69 47.86
CA GLN A 440 59.94 57.29 47.50
C GLN A 440 61.16 56.38 47.77
N HIS A 441 61.74 55.91 46.66
CA HIS A 441 63.10 55.37 46.38
C HIS A 441 63.32 53.83 46.23
N PRO A 442 63.95 53.39 45.10
CA PRO A 442 64.41 52.01 44.79
C PRO A 442 65.94 51.82 45.04
N PRO A 443 66.62 50.79 44.49
CA PRO A 443 66.61 49.34 44.77
C PRO A 443 68.00 48.82 45.25
N GLN A 444 68.12 47.59 45.78
CA GLN A 444 69.41 46.88 45.73
C GLN A 444 69.34 45.34 45.75
N GLN A 445 70.23 44.77 44.95
CA GLN A 445 70.39 43.36 44.56
C GLN A 445 71.34 42.59 45.50
N GLN A 446 71.08 41.28 45.65
CA GLN A 446 72.06 40.18 45.80
C GLN A 446 71.27 38.91 45.43
N GLY A 447 71.63 38.04 44.48
CA GLY A 447 72.89 37.79 43.80
C GLY A 447 73.50 36.48 44.28
N GLN A 448 73.05 35.34 43.76
CA GLN A 448 73.93 34.18 43.53
C GLN A 448 73.36 33.21 42.49
N GLN A 449 74.22 32.94 41.50
CA GLN A 449 74.03 32.19 40.27
C GLN A 449 73.99 30.69 40.50
N HIS A 450 73.29 29.95 39.64
CA HIS A 450 73.81 28.75 38.94
C HIS A 450 73.16 28.70 37.53
N ARG A 451 73.97 28.46 36.49
CA ARG A 451 73.63 28.41 35.04
C ARG A 451 74.37 27.19 34.41
N PRO A 452 74.15 26.84 33.12
CA PRO A 452 73.26 25.81 32.56
C PRO A 452 74.06 24.69 31.81
N PRO A 453 73.44 23.83 30.95
CA PRO A 453 73.17 24.13 29.51
C PRO A 453 71.77 23.65 29.04
N ALA A 454 70.98 24.39 28.24
CA ALA A 454 70.97 24.53 26.76
C ALA A 454 70.86 23.18 25.99
N ALA A 455 69.96 22.92 25.03
CA ALA A 455 68.83 23.61 24.40
C ALA A 455 68.05 22.55 23.56
N GLU A 456 66.74 22.74 23.33
CA GLU A 456 66.04 22.57 22.03
C GLU A 456 64.50 22.52 22.22
N ALA A 457 63.78 23.23 21.35
CA ALA A 457 62.33 23.15 21.18
C ALA A 457 61.99 21.94 20.28
N PRO A 458 60.77 21.35 20.31
CA PRO A 458 59.66 21.95 19.56
C PRO A 458 58.21 21.67 20.07
N GLU A 459 57.29 22.38 19.40
CA GLU A 459 55.89 22.07 19.09
C GLU A 459 54.74 22.28 20.09
N ALA A 460 53.69 22.89 19.52
CA ALA A 460 52.46 23.33 20.13
C ALA A 460 51.40 22.22 20.10
N GLN A 461 50.71 22.01 21.22
CA GLN A 461 49.42 21.32 21.26
C GLN A 461 48.41 22.09 22.11
N GLN A 462 47.22 22.22 21.52
CA GLN A 462 46.06 22.96 22.00
C GLN A 462 45.42 22.32 23.25
N PRO A 463 44.79 23.12 24.12
CA PRO A 463 43.86 22.62 25.13
C PRO A 463 42.46 22.37 24.53
N PRO A 464 41.70 21.37 25.01
CA PRO A 464 40.32 21.16 24.56
C PRO A 464 39.35 22.17 25.21
N PRO A 465 38.31 22.63 24.48
CA PRO A 465 37.24 23.47 25.03
C PRO A 465 36.05 22.65 25.57
N PRO A 466 35.09 23.30 26.28
CA PRO A 466 34.12 22.64 27.15
C PRO A 466 32.76 22.33 26.48
N LEU A 467 31.98 21.56 27.25
CA LEU A 467 30.60 21.11 27.06
C LEU A 467 29.58 22.25 26.86
N LEU A 468 28.78 22.18 25.78
CA LEU A 468 27.43 22.75 25.69
C LEU A 468 26.59 21.94 24.67
N LEU A 469 25.66 21.11 25.16
CA LEU A 469 24.53 20.63 24.36
C LEU A 469 23.27 20.59 25.23
N SER A 470 22.36 21.52 24.96
CA SER A 470 20.92 21.39 25.18
C SER A 470 20.22 21.34 23.82
N PRO A 471 19.03 20.72 23.74
CA PRO A 471 18.55 20.08 22.53
C PRO A 471 17.77 21.06 21.63
N LYS A 472 18.00 20.97 20.32
CA LYS A 472 17.07 21.52 19.32
C LYS A 472 16.43 20.37 18.55
N SER A 473 15.10 20.46 18.50
CA SER A 473 14.15 19.63 17.77
C SER A 473 14.53 19.49 16.29
N SER A 474 14.47 18.27 15.78
CA SER A 474 14.42 17.99 14.35
C SER A 474 13.03 17.44 14.02
N MET A 475 12.11 18.32 13.67
CA MET A 475 10.79 17.99 13.11
C MET A 475 10.36 19.13 12.19
N SER A 476 11.04 19.26 11.05
CA SER A 476 10.59 20.10 9.93
C SER A 476 11.46 19.89 8.69
N GLU A 477 11.55 18.66 8.21
CA GLU A 477 11.90 18.37 6.80
C GLU A 477 11.11 17.14 6.34
N LEU A 478 9.84 17.35 5.96
CA LEU A 478 9.11 16.44 5.06
C LEU A 478 7.80 17.06 4.56
N ARG A 479 7.81 18.35 4.22
CA ARG A 479 6.68 18.97 3.52
C ARG A 479 7.12 20.13 2.65
N ARG A 480 7.74 19.81 1.51
CA ARG A 480 7.60 20.57 0.26
C ARG A 480 8.24 19.81 -0.89
N LEU A 481 7.39 19.47 -1.87
CA LEU A 481 7.63 19.40 -3.32
C LEU A 481 6.88 18.20 -3.91
N HIS A 482 5.68 18.46 -4.41
CA HIS A 482 5.11 17.79 -5.58
C HIS A 482 3.95 18.64 -6.12
N THR A 483 4.18 19.31 -7.26
CA THR A 483 3.16 19.63 -8.25
C THR A 483 3.78 19.41 -9.64
N PRO A 484 3.00 18.93 -10.63
CA PRO A 484 3.52 18.20 -11.79
C PRO A 484 3.77 19.10 -13.00
N PRO A 485 4.39 18.56 -14.06
CA PRO A 485 3.99 18.98 -15.40
C PRO A 485 3.71 17.80 -16.34
N SER A 486 2.76 18.02 -17.23
CA SER A 486 2.56 17.33 -18.52
C SER A 486 2.36 18.43 -19.58
N PRO A 487 2.28 18.09 -20.88
CA PRO A 487 3.29 17.49 -21.76
C PRO A 487 3.66 18.47 -22.90
N VAL A 488 4.58 18.13 -23.84
CA VAL A 488 4.56 18.49 -25.29
C VAL A 488 5.92 18.22 -26.00
N ARG A 489 5.89 17.22 -26.90
CA ARG A 489 6.21 17.23 -28.36
C ARG A 489 7.63 17.56 -28.91
N ARG A 490 8.12 16.56 -29.69
CA ARG A 490 8.91 16.57 -30.97
C ARG A 490 10.26 17.30 -31.06
N SER A 491 11.30 16.54 -31.43
CA SER A 491 11.89 16.51 -32.80
C SER A 491 13.01 15.45 -32.90
N VAL A 492 12.86 14.44 -33.76
CA VAL A 492 13.58 14.24 -35.05
C VAL A 492 15.09 13.94 -34.92
N SER A 493 15.44 12.67 -35.16
CA SER A 493 16.62 12.28 -35.95
C SER A 493 16.43 10.86 -36.50
N SER A 494 16.87 10.65 -37.73
CA SER A 494 16.88 9.40 -38.51
C SER A 494 18.11 9.48 -39.44
N PRO A 495 18.47 8.43 -40.20
CA PRO A 495 18.72 7.04 -39.81
C PRO A 495 20.11 6.56 -40.34
N SER A 496 20.57 5.38 -39.91
CA SER A 496 21.69 4.68 -40.57
C SER A 496 21.26 3.31 -41.08
N HIS A 497 21.58 3.08 -42.35
CA HIS A 497 21.30 1.93 -43.20
C HIS A 497 21.78 0.57 -42.67
N SER A 498 20.98 -0.48 -42.92
CA SER A 498 21.45 -1.72 -43.57
C SER A 498 20.26 -2.61 -43.97
N SER A 499 20.28 -3.05 -45.22
CA SER A 499 19.26 -3.89 -45.89
C SER A 499 19.63 -5.39 -45.84
N PRO A 500 18.71 -6.31 -46.18
CA PRO A 500 18.67 -7.70 -45.70
C PRO A 500 19.21 -8.72 -46.73
N PRO A 501 19.10 -10.03 -46.42
CA PRO A 501 18.59 -10.94 -47.45
C PRO A 501 17.51 -11.91 -46.96
N SER A 502 16.58 -12.21 -47.87
CA SER A 502 15.47 -13.16 -47.77
C SER A 502 15.86 -14.59 -48.24
N PRO A 503 14.95 -15.56 -48.46
CA PRO A 503 14.95 -16.83 -47.73
C PRO A 503 15.31 -18.05 -48.62
N LYS A 504 15.61 -19.21 -48.01
CA LYS A 504 15.74 -20.48 -48.73
C LYS A 504 14.93 -21.61 -48.08
N ALA A 505 13.95 -22.05 -48.86
CA ALA A 505 13.64 -23.42 -49.27
C ALA A 505 13.74 -24.61 -48.28
N SER A 506 12.62 -25.32 -48.21
CA SER A 506 12.41 -26.71 -47.77
C SER A 506 13.34 -27.71 -48.48
N PRO A 507 13.52 -28.92 -47.90
CA PRO A 507 13.17 -30.11 -48.68
C PRO A 507 12.41 -31.20 -47.91
N ARG A 508 11.79 -32.05 -48.74
CA ARG A 508 10.93 -33.21 -48.49
C ARG A 508 11.75 -34.50 -48.65
N LYS A 509 11.52 -35.53 -47.81
CA LYS A 509 11.73 -37.00 -47.99
C LYS A 509 11.16 -37.71 -46.74
N VAL A 510 10.11 -38.54 -46.76
CA VAL A 510 9.86 -39.89 -47.33
C VAL A 510 10.61 -41.03 -46.60
N ALA A 511 9.86 -41.85 -45.85
CA ALA A 511 9.94 -43.32 -45.67
C ALA A 511 8.75 -43.73 -44.73
N GLU A 512 7.77 -44.54 -45.16
CA GLU A 512 7.67 -46.02 -45.00
C GLU A 512 7.59 -46.45 -43.52
N ASP A 513 6.72 -47.32 -43.01
CA ASP A 513 5.83 -48.34 -43.59
C ASP A 513 4.89 -48.89 -42.46
N GLN A 514 3.95 -49.77 -42.84
CA GLN A 514 3.25 -50.80 -42.04
C GLN A 514 1.84 -50.54 -41.47
N LYS A 515 0.90 -51.04 -42.28
CA LYS A 515 -0.41 -51.65 -41.98
C LYS A 515 -0.25 -52.96 -41.16
N PRO A 516 -1.30 -53.49 -40.49
CA PRO A 516 -2.10 -54.53 -41.16
C PRO A 516 -3.62 -54.38 -41.00
N ARG A 517 -4.32 -54.95 -42.00
CA ARG A 517 -5.77 -55.18 -42.13
C ARG A 517 -6.15 -56.44 -41.36
N ARG A 518 -7.35 -56.47 -40.75
CA ARG A 518 -8.47 -57.36 -41.14
C ARG A 518 -9.73 -57.07 -40.29
N ALA A 519 -10.87 -57.15 -40.97
CA ALA A 519 -12.26 -56.99 -40.51
C ALA A 519 -12.88 -58.38 -40.26
N PRO A 520 -14.21 -58.60 -40.31
CA PRO A 520 -15.38 -57.87 -39.76
C PRO A 520 -16.33 -58.81 -38.96
N ASP A 521 -17.30 -58.27 -38.21
CA ASP A 521 -18.59 -58.89 -37.84
C ASP A 521 -19.53 -57.68 -37.56
N ASN A 522 -20.59 -57.36 -38.31
CA ASN A 522 -21.88 -58.01 -38.60
C ASN A 522 -22.84 -58.14 -37.39
N GLU A 523 -24.15 -57.97 -37.70
CA GLU A 523 -25.35 -57.88 -36.85
C GLU A 523 -25.73 -56.44 -36.42
N SER A 524 -26.73 -55.76 -36.99
CA SER A 524 -28.16 -56.03 -37.22
C SER A 524 -29.08 -55.65 -36.04
N SER A 525 -30.24 -55.07 -36.40
CA SER A 525 -31.41 -54.65 -35.58
C SER A 525 -31.51 -53.11 -35.42
N SER A 526 -32.30 -52.37 -36.21
CA SER A 526 -33.77 -52.38 -36.42
C SER A 526 -34.58 -52.05 -35.16
N ALA A 527 -35.18 -50.84 -35.14
CA ALA A 527 -36.54 -50.47 -34.74
C ALA A 527 -36.56 -48.96 -34.37
N TYR A 528 -37.19 -48.10 -35.17
CA TYR A 528 -38.60 -47.67 -35.09
C TYR A 528 -39.01 -46.97 -33.79
N SER A 529 -39.44 -45.71 -33.97
CA SER A 529 -40.71 -45.13 -33.48
C SER A 529 -40.63 -43.92 -32.53
N ILE A 530 -41.05 -42.77 -33.08
CA ILE A 530 -42.08 -41.84 -32.57
C ILE A 530 -42.11 -41.62 -31.04
N VAL A 531 -41.76 -40.40 -30.60
CA VAL A 531 -42.64 -39.30 -30.14
C VAL A 531 -41.90 -37.99 -30.37
#